data_AF-A0A6S7BYB7-F1
#
_entry.id   AF-A0A6S7BYB7-F1
#
_cell.length_a   1.000
_cell.length_b   1.000
_cell.length_c   1.000
_cell.angle_alpha   90.00
_cell.angle_beta   90.00
_cell.angle_gamma   90.00
#
_symmetry.space_group_name_H-M   'P 1'
#
loop_
_entity.id
_entity.type
_entity.pdbx_description
1 polymer ?
#
loop_
_entity_poly.entity_id
_entity_poly.type
_entity_poly.pdbx_seq_one_letter_code
_entity_poly.pdbx_strand_id
1 'polypeptide(L)'
;MACCNSVIGGVVPVVNLPGIKPGELTLSGPVLGDIYLGKIVSWNAPAIAAINPSIKLPDRPIAVVRRLDGSGTTLIWTHYLAQANPEWKSKVGEGTSVHWPRGIGGRGNEGVATFVQHVPGAIGYVAWDFTKQNHMSYTAMVNASGAVVRPGPETFKAAAASADWSKSLFPILTNEPDSNAWPVVGATYVLLHSTQDKPVRGEETLKFLDWALTNGDKAAENMDYVPLPAAVVSEIRGQLRARVKTVPVKAVSGE
;
A
#
# COMPACT_ATOMS: atom_id res chain seq x y z
N MET A 1 21.30 9.06 4.53
CA MET A 1 20.34 8.06 5.06
C MET A 1 20.46 6.83 4.18
N ALA A 2 20.64 5.64 4.75
CA ALA A 2 20.52 4.38 4.03
C ALA A 2 19.07 3.89 4.16
N CYS A 3 18.52 3.33 3.09
CA CYS A 3 17.14 2.87 3.04
C CYS A 3 17.13 1.46 2.46
N CYS A 4 16.41 0.55 3.10
CA CYS A 4 16.27 -0.83 2.63
C CYS A 4 14.81 -1.24 2.63
N ASN A 5 14.38 -1.89 1.55
CA ASN A 5 13.06 -2.50 1.45
C ASN A 5 13.01 -3.73 2.37
N SER A 6 11.86 -4.00 2.99
CA SER A 6 11.70 -5.20 3.84
C SER A 6 10.68 -6.19 3.27
N VAL A 7 9.48 -5.74 2.92
CA VAL A 7 8.39 -6.58 2.40
C VAL A 7 7.53 -5.80 1.40
N ILE A 8 6.81 -6.55 0.56
CA ILE A 8 5.83 -6.01 -0.38
C ILE A 8 4.42 -6.32 0.13
N GLY A 9 3.54 -5.32 0.10
CA GLY A 9 2.14 -5.47 0.49
C GLY A 9 1.19 -4.73 -0.44
N GLY A 10 -0.09 -5.11 -0.41
CA GLY A 10 -1.16 -4.43 -1.12
C GLY A 10 -1.85 -3.36 -0.26
N VAL A 11 -2.25 -2.26 -0.89
CA VAL A 11 -3.26 -1.34 -0.35
C VAL A 11 -4.59 -1.70 -0.99
N VAL A 12 -5.64 -1.79 -0.19
CA VAL A 12 -6.93 -2.34 -0.64
C VAL A 12 -8.09 -1.40 -0.32
N PRO A 13 -9.04 -1.21 -1.26
CA PRO A 13 -10.31 -0.56 -0.96
C PRO A 13 -11.12 -1.48 -0.04
N VAL A 14 -11.58 -0.93 1.07
CA VAL A 14 -12.47 -1.57 2.03
C VAL A 14 -13.77 -0.79 2.13
N VAL A 15 -14.88 -1.51 2.23
CA VAL A 15 -16.23 -0.94 2.19
C VAL A 15 -17.09 -1.48 3.31
N ASN A 16 -18.12 -0.71 3.66
CA ASN A 16 -19.18 -1.15 4.57
C ASN A 16 -20.52 -1.11 3.87
N LEU A 17 -20.85 -2.23 3.23
CA LEU A 17 -22.07 -2.42 2.46
C LEU A 17 -22.75 -3.71 2.91
N PRO A 18 -23.71 -3.63 3.85
CA PRO A 18 -24.45 -4.80 4.29
C PRO A 18 -25.06 -5.56 3.11
N GLY A 19 -24.81 -6.88 3.06
CA GLY A 19 -25.27 -7.75 1.97
C GLY A 19 -24.29 -7.93 0.82
N ILE A 20 -23.18 -7.18 0.77
CA ILE A 20 -22.09 -7.38 -0.20
C ILE A 20 -20.90 -8.03 0.53
N LYS A 21 -20.52 -9.24 0.09
CA LYS A 21 -19.44 -10.00 0.71
C LYS A 21 -18.05 -9.55 0.22
N PRO A 22 -16.97 -9.85 0.96
CA PRO A 22 -15.62 -9.50 0.55
C PRO A 22 -15.29 -10.02 -0.84
N GLY A 23 -14.81 -9.14 -1.72
CA GLY A 23 -14.41 -9.47 -3.09
C GLY A 23 -15.55 -9.69 -4.08
N GLU A 24 -16.81 -9.43 -3.70
CA GLU A 24 -17.95 -9.42 -4.64
C GLU A 24 -17.97 -8.12 -5.44
N LEU A 25 -17.91 -6.97 -4.76
CA LEU A 25 -17.90 -5.67 -5.44
C LEU A 25 -16.56 -5.46 -6.16
N THR A 26 -16.64 -5.03 -7.42
CA THR A 26 -15.49 -4.66 -8.24
C THR A 26 -15.48 -3.15 -8.50
N LEU A 27 -14.32 -2.52 -8.35
CA LEU A 27 -14.10 -1.11 -8.68
C LEU A 27 -12.99 -0.97 -9.74
N SER A 28 -12.85 0.22 -10.32
CA SER A 28 -11.75 0.55 -11.22
C SER A 28 -11.07 1.84 -10.77
N GLY A 29 -9.84 2.06 -11.23
CA GLY A 29 -9.09 3.28 -10.90
C GLY A 29 -9.81 4.59 -11.24
N PRO A 30 -10.41 4.74 -12.44
CA PRO A 30 -11.22 5.92 -12.77
C PRO A 30 -12.39 6.14 -11.80
N VAL A 31 -13.14 5.06 -11.47
CA VAL A 31 -14.28 5.11 -10.54
C VAL A 31 -13.82 5.48 -9.13
N LEU A 32 -12.72 4.90 -8.64
CA LEU A 32 -12.14 5.30 -7.35
C LEU A 32 -11.74 6.77 -7.34
N GLY A 33 -11.06 7.25 -8.39
CA GLY A 33 -10.70 8.66 -8.51
C GLY A 33 -11.93 9.56 -8.41
N ASP A 34 -13.02 9.24 -9.12
CA ASP A 34 -14.26 10.01 -9.10
C ASP A 34 -15.01 9.92 -7.76
N ILE A 35 -14.92 8.79 -7.03
CA ILE A 35 -15.44 8.66 -5.66
C ILE A 35 -14.68 9.62 -4.72
N TYR A 36 -13.35 9.60 -4.75
CA TYR A 36 -12.53 10.44 -3.86
C TYR A 36 -12.54 11.93 -4.26
N LEU A 37 -12.82 12.25 -5.53
CA LEU A 37 -13.15 13.61 -5.99
C LEU A 37 -14.56 14.06 -5.58
N GLY A 38 -15.43 13.14 -5.16
CA GLY A 38 -16.82 13.44 -4.79
C GLY A 38 -17.78 13.60 -5.97
N LYS A 39 -17.40 13.11 -7.16
CA LYS A 39 -18.26 13.08 -8.36
C LYS A 39 -19.21 11.89 -8.34
N ILE A 40 -18.75 10.75 -7.81
CA ILE A 40 -19.59 9.59 -7.52
C ILE A 40 -19.92 9.59 -6.02
N VAL A 41 -21.19 9.80 -5.68
CA VAL A 41 -21.63 10.01 -4.30
C VAL A 41 -22.61 8.96 -3.78
N SER A 42 -23.06 8.02 -4.62
CA SER A 42 -23.95 6.92 -4.24
C SER A 42 -23.46 5.59 -4.80
N TRP A 43 -23.68 4.50 -4.07
CA TRP A 43 -23.22 3.16 -4.42
C TRP A 43 -23.93 2.54 -5.62
N ASN A 44 -25.15 2.98 -5.94
CA ASN A 44 -25.89 2.57 -7.14
C ASN A 44 -25.56 3.42 -8.39
N ALA A 45 -24.54 4.29 -8.34
CA ALA A 45 -24.21 5.15 -9.45
C ALA A 45 -23.96 4.34 -10.75
N PRO A 46 -24.36 4.85 -11.94
CA PRO A 46 -24.26 4.11 -13.20
C PRO A 46 -22.86 3.56 -13.49
N ALA A 47 -21.80 4.30 -13.15
CA ALA A 47 -20.42 3.88 -13.35
C ALA A 47 -20.03 2.66 -12.48
N ILE A 48 -20.57 2.54 -11.26
CA ILE A 48 -20.37 1.36 -10.40
C ILE A 48 -21.23 0.20 -10.90
N ALA A 49 -22.49 0.47 -11.25
CA ALA A 49 -23.43 -0.54 -11.77
C ALA A 49 -22.94 -1.19 -13.07
N ALA A 50 -22.34 -0.42 -13.97
CA ALA A 50 -21.79 -0.92 -15.24
C ALA A 50 -20.69 -1.98 -15.03
N ILE A 51 -19.90 -1.88 -13.96
CA ILE A 51 -18.84 -2.84 -13.61
C ILE A 51 -19.42 -4.05 -12.85
N ASN A 52 -20.59 -3.90 -12.22
CA ASN A 52 -21.18 -4.89 -11.31
C ASN A 52 -22.62 -5.28 -11.72
N PRO A 53 -22.85 -5.77 -12.96
CA PRO A 53 -24.21 -6.00 -13.48
C PRO A 53 -25.00 -7.08 -12.73
N SER A 54 -24.32 -7.98 -12.02
CA SER A 54 -24.93 -9.07 -11.24
C SER A 54 -25.20 -8.72 -9.78
N ILE A 55 -24.78 -7.54 -9.30
CA ILE A 55 -24.89 -7.14 -7.90
C ILE A 55 -26.05 -6.15 -7.75
N LYS A 56 -26.94 -6.42 -6.79
CA LYS A 56 -27.97 -5.46 -6.38
C LYS A 56 -27.32 -4.35 -5.53
N LEU A 57 -26.87 -3.29 -6.19
CA LEU A 57 -26.24 -2.15 -5.52
C LEU A 57 -27.27 -1.35 -4.70
N PRO A 58 -26.95 -0.99 -3.45
CA PRO A 58 -27.86 -0.21 -2.62
C PRO A 58 -27.90 1.26 -3.07
N ASP A 59 -29.07 1.87 -2.99
CA ASP A 59 -29.21 3.33 -3.06
C ASP A 59 -28.74 3.94 -1.74
N ARG A 60 -27.42 4.11 -1.62
CA ARG A 60 -26.77 4.52 -0.38
C ARG A 60 -25.66 5.54 -0.65
N PRO A 61 -25.63 6.67 0.07
CA PRO A 61 -24.54 7.62 -0.04
C PRO A 61 -23.17 6.99 0.30
N ILE A 62 -22.14 7.44 -0.41
CA ILE A 62 -20.75 7.04 -0.18
C ILE A 62 -20.11 7.94 0.88
N ALA A 63 -19.67 7.34 1.98
CA ALA A 63 -18.87 8.00 3.00
C ALA A 63 -17.39 7.74 2.79
N VAL A 64 -16.67 8.68 2.19
CA VAL A 64 -15.22 8.56 1.96
C VAL A 64 -14.47 8.67 3.29
N VAL A 65 -13.56 7.75 3.55
CA VAL A 65 -12.62 7.73 4.67
C VAL A 65 -11.19 7.75 4.10
N ARG A 66 -10.34 8.61 4.67
CA ARG A 66 -8.95 8.80 4.25
C ARG A 66 -8.05 8.93 5.47
N ARG A 67 -6.73 8.89 5.28
CA ARG A 67 -5.78 9.14 6.35
C ARG A 67 -5.78 10.59 6.81
N LEU A 68 -5.64 10.79 8.13
CA LEU A 68 -5.48 12.10 8.75
C LEU A 68 -4.01 12.51 8.87
N ASP A 69 -3.13 11.55 9.09
CA ASP A 69 -1.70 11.71 9.31
C ASP A 69 -0.89 11.47 8.03
N GLY A 70 0.35 11.96 8.01
CA GLY A 70 1.30 11.68 6.92
C GLY A 70 1.54 10.18 6.79
N SER A 71 1.36 9.63 5.58
CA SER A 71 1.16 8.21 5.39
C SER A 71 1.79 7.67 4.09
N GLY A 72 2.61 6.63 4.21
CA GLY A 72 3.10 5.86 3.04
C GLY A 72 1.96 5.14 2.30
N THR A 73 0.94 4.65 3.01
CA THR A 73 -0.27 4.07 2.40
C THR A 73 -1.00 5.11 1.54
N THR A 74 -1.04 6.36 1.99
CA THR A 74 -1.61 7.48 1.23
C THR A 74 -0.77 7.81 0.01
N LEU A 75 0.56 7.77 0.11
CA LEU A 75 1.42 7.93 -1.05
C LEU A 75 1.13 6.87 -2.12
N ILE A 76 1.10 5.59 -1.75
CA ILE A 76 0.80 4.50 -2.69
C ILE A 76 -0.60 4.68 -3.30
N TRP A 77 -1.60 4.96 -2.48
CA TRP A 77 -2.99 5.14 -2.93
C TRP A 77 -3.13 6.32 -3.90
N THR A 78 -2.55 7.47 -3.57
CA THR A 78 -2.67 8.69 -4.39
C THR A 78 -1.81 8.63 -5.65
N HIS A 79 -0.66 7.95 -5.61
CA HIS A 79 0.15 7.65 -6.79
C HIS A 79 -0.65 6.79 -7.78
N TYR A 80 -1.34 5.74 -7.31
CA TYR A 80 -2.25 4.97 -8.14
C TYR A 80 -3.40 5.82 -8.73
N LEU A 81 -4.07 6.64 -7.91
CA LEU A 81 -5.15 7.49 -8.38
C LEU A 81 -4.67 8.52 -9.43
N ALA A 82 -3.45 9.05 -9.29
CA ALA A 82 -2.85 9.95 -10.26
C ALA A 82 -2.54 9.26 -11.60
N GLN A 83 -2.19 7.97 -11.59
CA GLN A 83 -2.04 7.19 -12.83
C GLN A 83 -3.39 6.89 -13.49
N ALA A 84 -4.40 6.55 -12.70
CA ALA A 84 -5.67 6.03 -13.21
C ALA A 84 -6.75 7.10 -13.49
N ASN A 85 -6.60 8.32 -12.95
CA ASN A 85 -7.58 9.40 -13.11
C ASN A 85 -6.86 10.75 -13.39
N PRO A 86 -6.93 11.28 -14.63
CA PRO A 86 -6.27 12.54 -14.98
C PRO A 86 -6.77 13.76 -14.20
N GLU A 87 -8.04 13.80 -13.80
CA GLU A 87 -8.60 14.88 -12.98
C GLU A 87 -8.04 14.83 -11.56
N TRP A 88 -7.91 13.64 -10.97
CA TRP A 88 -7.21 13.45 -9.70
C TRP A 88 -5.77 13.95 -9.79
N LYS A 89 -5.03 13.52 -10.81
CA LYS A 89 -3.62 13.90 -11.02
C LYS A 89 -3.43 15.41 -11.07
N SER A 90 -4.30 16.11 -11.80
CA SER A 90 -4.21 17.55 -12.01
C SER A 90 -4.68 18.37 -10.80
N LYS A 91 -5.71 17.93 -10.08
CA LYS A 91 -6.31 18.71 -8.97
C LYS A 91 -5.71 18.38 -7.60
N VAL A 92 -5.35 17.12 -7.37
CA VAL A 92 -4.92 16.63 -6.04
C VAL A 92 -3.47 16.17 -6.06
N GLY A 93 -3.07 15.43 -7.11
CA GLY A 93 -1.73 14.86 -7.22
C GLY A 93 -1.51 13.69 -6.26
N GLU A 94 -0.25 13.52 -5.85
CA GLU A 94 0.21 12.40 -5.04
C GLU A 94 1.14 12.87 -3.91
N GLY A 95 1.17 12.12 -2.81
CA GLY A 95 2.03 12.44 -1.69
C GLY A 95 1.67 11.66 -0.43
N THR A 96 2.51 11.77 0.60
CA THR A 96 2.19 11.23 1.93
C THR A 96 1.08 12.02 2.63
N SER A 97 0.78 13.22 2.15
CA SER A 97 -0.37 14.06 2.51
C SER A 97 -0.77 14.88 1.29
N VAL A 98 -2.08 15.05 1.06
CA VAL A 98 -2.65 15.82 -0.06
C VAL A 98 -3.84 16.63 0.43
N HIS A 99 -4.24 17.65 -0.34
CA HIS A 99 -5.48 18.40 -0.08
C HIS A 99 -6.69 17.59 -0.55
N TRP A 100 -7.20 16.72 0.32
CA TRP A 100 -8.36 15.87 0.03
C TRP A 100 -9.61 16.70 -0.30
N PRO A 101 -10.30 16.45 -1.43
CA PRO A 101 -11.56 17.13 -1.75
C PRO A 101 -12.66 16.87 -0.72
N ARG A 102 -12.69 15.67 -0.15
CA ARG A 102 -13.64 15.23 0.87
C ARG A 102 -13.11 14.06 1.69
N GLY A 103 -13.79 13.76 2.78
CA GLY A 103 -13.66 12.49 3.49
C GLY A 103 -13.23 12.64 4.95
N ILE A 104 -13.72 11.70 5.77
CA ILE A 104 -13.44 11.60 7.19
C ILE A 104 -11.96 11.21 7.38
N GLY A 105 -11.26 11.88 8.30
CA GLY A 105 -9.86 11.59 8.59
C GLY A 105 -9.70 10.54 9.68
N GLY A 106 -9.22 9.35 9.34
CA GLY A 106 -8.77 8.33 10.28
C GLY A 106 -7.25 8.40 10.51
N ARG A 107 -6.81 8.34 11.77
CA ARG A 107 -5.37 8.25 12.10
C ARG A 107 -4.89 6.80 11.97
N GLY A 108 -3.81 6.57 11.24
CA GLY A 108 -3.29 5.22 11.01
C GLY A 108 -4.20 4.35 10.14
N ASN A 109 -3.80 3.09 9.91
CA ASN A 109 -4.67 2.11 9.23
C ASN A 109 -5.84 1.74 10.14
N GLU A 110 -5.60 1.65 11.45
CA GLU A 110 -6.55 1.36 12.52
C GLU A 110 -7.72 2.35 12.51
N GLY A 111 -7.44 3.65 12.42
CA GLY A 111 -8.48 4.67 12.41
C GLY A 111 -9.33 4.62 11.15
N VAL A 112 -8.71 4.38 9.98
CA VAL A 112 -9.45 4.19 8.73
C VAL A 112 -10.33 2.94 8.80
N ALA A 113 -9.78 1.82 9.25
CA ALA A 113 -10.52 0.57 9.41
C ALA A 113 -11.71 0.73 10.36
N THR A 114 -11.50 1.38 11.50
CA THR A 114 -12.54 1.66 12.51
C THR A 114 -13.68 2.47 11.90
N PHE A 115 -13.38 3.56 11.20
CA PHE A 115 -14.42 4.37 10.56
C PHE A 115 -15.19 3.57 9.50
N VAL A 116 -14.50 2.80 8.66
CA VAL A 116 -15.17 1.99 7.64
C VAL A 116 -16.12 1.00 8.29
N GLN A 117 -15.70 0.26 9.32
CA GLN A 117 -16.55 -0.71 10.02
C GLN A 117 -17.81 -0.08 10.65
N HIS A 118 -17.73 1.15 11.15
CA HIS A 118 -18.83 1.76 11.91
C HIS A 118 -19.71 2.71 11.08
N VAL A 119 -19.26 3.14 9.90
CA VAL A 119 -19.99 4.07 9.05
C VAL A 119 -20.57 3.31 7.86
N PRO A 120 -21.87 2.95 7.88
CA PRO A 120 -22.44 2.17 6.78
C PRO A 120 -22.57 3.03 5.52
N GLY A 121 -22.09 2.49 4.39
CA GLY A 121 -21.84 3.20 3.14
C GLY A 121 -20.40 3.71 2.99
N ALA A 122 -19.52 3.44 3.96
CA ALA A 122 -18.15 3.92 3.90
C ALA A 122 -17.29 3.18 2.87
N ILE A 123 -16.29 3.91 2.36
CA ILE A 123 -15.14 3.39 1.63
C ILE A 123 -13.87 3.99 2.22
N GLY A 124 -12.84 3.17 2.41
CA GLY A 124 -11.51 3.60 2.79
C GLY A 124 -10.44 2.76 2.11
N TYR A 125 -9.17 3.08 2.38
CA TYR A 125 -8.02 2.31 1.92
C TYR A 125 -7.14 1.92 3.09
N VAL A 126 -6.75 0.65 3.17
CA VAL A 126 -5.91 0.10 4.25
C VAL A 126 -4.86 -0.84 3.67
N ALA A 127 -3.80 -1.12 4.42
CA ALA A 127 -2.90 -2.22 4.11
C ALA A 127 -3.66 -3.57 4.19
N TRP A 128 -3.33 -4.52 3.31
CA TRP A 128 -4.06 -5.78 3.16
C TRP A 128 -4.22 -6.57 4.48
N ASP A 129 -3.19 -6.61 5.31
CA ASP A 129 -3.17 -7.33 6.59
C ASP A 129 -4.28 -6.86 7.55
N PHE A 130 -4.66 -5.57 7.50
CA PHE A 130 -5.76 -5.04 8.28
C PHE A 130 -7.11 -5.63 7.89
N THR A 131 -7.30 -6.04 6.64
CA THR A 131 -8.59 -6.58 6.20
C THR A 131 -8.90 -7.94 6.82
N LYS A 132 -7.90 -8.82 6.91
CA LYS A 132 -8.05 -10.13 7.54
C LYS A 132 -8.20 -10.02 9.04
N GLN A 133 -7.35 -9.22 9.69
CA GLN A 133 -7.37 -9.01 11.14
C GLN A 133 -8.70 -8.43 11.63
N ASN A 134 -9.34 -7.59 10.81
CA ASN A 134 -10.57 -6.87 11.17
C ASN A 134 -11.81 -7.37 10.41
N HIS A 135 -11.72 -8.51 9.72
CA HIS A 135 -12.81 -9.12 8.93
C HIS A 135 -13.53 -8.12 8.00
N MET A 136 -12.76 -7.26 7.34
CA MET A 136 -13.31 -6.18 6.51
C MET A 136 -13.78 -6.68 5.15
N SER A 137 -14.84 -6.06 4.63
CA SER A 137 -15.26 -6.29 3.24
C SER A 137 -14.38 -5.48 2.30
N TYR A 138 -13.50 -6.15 1.56
CA TYR A 138 -12.66 -5.54 0.52
C TYR A 138 -13.30 -5.66 -0.87
N THR A 139 -12.83 -4.88 -1.84
CA THR A 139 -13.30 -4.96 -3.23
C THR A 139 -12.30 -5.73 -4.11
N ALA A 140 -12.79 -6.32 -5.20
CA ALA A 140 -11.97 -6.62 -6.36
C ALA A 140 -11.66 -5.33 -7.14
N MET A 141 -10.69 -5.40 -8.04
CA MET A 141 -10.25 -4.27 -8.86
C MET A 141 -10.09 -4.66 -10.33
N VAL A 142 -10.48 -3.77 -11.24
CA VAL A 142 -10.03 -3.79 -12.63
C VAL A 142 -8.60 -3.23 -12.67
N ASN A 143 -7.64 -4.03 -13.14
CA ASN A 143 -6.24 -3.63 -13.24
C ASN A 143 -5.89 -2.96 -14.58
N ALA A 144 -4.61 -2.66 -14.79
CA ALA A 144 -4.11 -1.97 -15.97
C ALA A 144 -4.40 -2.72 -17.29
N SER A 145 -4.49 -4.05 -17.25
CA SER A 145 -4.81 -4.87 -18.42
C SER A 145 -6.31 -4.98 -18.68
N GLY A 146 -7.15 -4.41 -17.82
CA GLY A 146 -8.60 -4.57 -17.85
C GLY A 146 -9.12 -5.86 -17.20
N ALA A 147 -8.25 -6.67 -16.58
CA ALA A 147 -8.67 -7.89 -15.89
C ALA A 147 -9.22 -7.57 -14.48
N VAL A 148 -10.17 -8.37 -14.02
CA VAL A 148 -10.68 -8.31 -12.64
C VAL A 148 -9.81 -9.18 -11.75
N VAL A 149 -9.12 -8.54 -10.81
CA VAL A 149 -8.22 -9.18 -9.85
C VAL A 149 -8.71 -8.98 -8.42
N ARG A 150 -8.40 -9.94 -7.55
CA ARG A 150 -8.67 -9.86 -6.10
C ARG A 150 -7.36 -9.64 -5.36
N PRO A 151 -7.36 -8.89 -4.25
CA PRO A 151 -6.14 -8.67 -3.49
C PRO A 151 -5.67 -9.97 -2.82
N GLY A 152 -4.37 -10.20 -2.82
CA GLY A 152 -3.74 -11.32 -2.13
C GLY A 152 -2.31 -11.57 -2.62
N PRO A 153 -1.55 -12.44 -1.92
CA PRO A 153 -0.13 -12.65 -2.15
C PRO A 153 0.25 -12.91 -3.62
N GLU A 154 -0.51 -13.76 -4.32
CA GLU A 154 -0.26 -14.09 -5.73
C GLU A 154 -0.34 -12.85 -6.63
N THR A 155 -1.36 -12.02 -6.47
CA THR A 155 -1.54 -10.80 -7.28
C THR A 155 -0.57 -9.68 -6.90
N PHE A 156 -0.11 -9.63 -5.65
CA PHE A 156 0.94 -8.71 -5.21
C PHE A 156 2.30 -9.11 -5.79
N LYS A 157 2.57 -10.42 -5.82
CA LYS A 157 3.77 -11.00 -6.43
C LYS A 157 3.81 -10.77 -7.94
N ALA A 158 2.67 -10.91 -8.62
CA ALA A 158 2.55 -10.58 -10.05
C ALA A 158 2.93 -9.12 -10.31
N ALA A 159 2.39 -8.16 -9.55
CA ALA A 159 2.76 -6.75 -9.67
C ALA A 159 4.26 -6.52 -9.42
N ALA A 160 4.82 -7.11 -8.36
CA ALA A 160 6.23 -6.98 -8.04
C ALA A 160 7.16 -7.58 -9.11
N ALA A 161 6.75 -8.66 -9.78
CA ALA A 161 7.52 -9.30 -10.85
C ALA A 161 7.55 -8.48 -12.14
N SER A 162 6.51 -7.67 -12.40
CA SER A 162 6.44 -6.79 -13.57
C SER A 162 7.23 -5.49 -13.41
N ALA A 163 7.59 -5.14 -12.18
CA ALA A 163 8.20 -3.87 -11.87
C ALA A 163 9.66 -3.78 -12.34
N ASP A 164 10.03 -2.59 -12.80
CA ASP A 164 11.40 -2.28 -13.22
C ASP A 164 12.27 -1.87 -12.04
N TRP A 165 12.82 -2.87 -11.34
CA TRP A 165 13.71 -2.69 -10.19
C TRP A 165 15.07 -2.05 -10.56
N SER A 166 15.41 -1.94 -11.84
CA SER A 166 16.69 -1.35 -12.28
C SER A 166 16.71 0.18 -12.14
N LYS A 167 15.54 0.83 -12.21
CA LYS A 167 15.41 2.30 -12.14
C LYS A 167 15.43 2.85 -10.73
N SER A 168 14.93 2.09 -9.77
CA SER A 168 14.83 2.48 -8.37
C SER A 168 14.72 1.24 -7.50
N LEU A 169 15.42 1.25 -6.37
CA LEU A 169 15.19 0.27 -5.29
C LEU A 169 14.03 0.65 -4.37
N PHE A 170 13.41 1.80 -4.66
CA PHE A 170 12.24 2.32 -3.96
C PHE A 170 11.05 2.46 -4.93
N PRO A 171 10.68 1.43 -5.72
CA PRO A 171 9.57 1.57 -6.65
C PRO A 171 8.24 1.65 -5.89
N ILE A 172 7.34 2.51 -6.36
CA ILE A 172 5.92 2.45 -6.02
C ILE A 172 5.27 1.55 -7.08
N LEU A 173 4.82 0.37 -6.66
CA LEU A 173 4.42 -0.74 -7.52
C LEU A 173 2.94 -0.64 -7.90
N THR A 174 2.52 0.48 -8.48
CA THR A 174 1.10 0.71 -8.81
C THR A 174 0.85 0.68 -10.31
N ASN A 175 -0.31 0.12 -10.66
CA ASN A 175 -0.82 -0.01 -12.02
C ASN A 175 0.13 -0.76 -12.99
N GLU A 176 0.80 -1.80 -12.48
CA GLU A 176 1.66 -2.68 -13.25
C GLU A 176 0.87 -3.44 -14.33
N PRO A 177 1.46 -3.74 -15.50
CA PRO A 177 0.72 -4.14 -16.71
C PRO A 177 0.29 -5.62 -16.75
N ASP A 178 0.77 -6.47 -15.84
CA ASP A 178 0.44 -7.90 -15.83
C ASP A 178 -1.04 -8.15 -15.51
N SER A 179 -1.64 -9.11 -16.21
CA SER A 179 -3.08 -9.37 -16.10
C SER A 179 -3.52 -9.96 -14.76
N ASN A 180 -2.59 -10.48 -13.97
CA ASN A 180 -2.81 -10.94 -12.60
C ASN A 180 -2.32 -9.93 -11.55
N ALA A 181 -1.72 -8.79 -11.96
CA ALA A 181 -1.20 -7.80 -11.02
C ALA A 181 -2.33 -7.08 -10.28
N TRP A 182 -2.20 -7.02 -8.95
CA TRP A 182 -2.98 -6.08 -8.14
C TRP A 182 -2.54 -4.65 -8.44
N PRO A 183 -3.46 -3.70 -8.70
CA PRO A 183 -3.07 -2.38 -9.18
C PRO A 183 -2.49 -1.45 -8.10
N VAL A 184 -2.61 -1.79 -6.82
CA VAL A 184 -2.18 -0.89 -5.72
C VAL A 184 -1.24 -1.61 -4.76
N VAL A 185 0.02 -1.81 -5.19
CA VAL A 185 1.05 -2.49 -4.40
C VAL A 185 2.14 -1.49 -4.00
N GLY A 186 2.75 -1.72 -2.84
CA GLY A 186 3.88 -0.95 -2.39
C GLY A 186 4.86 -1.78 -1.58
N ALA A 187 6.12 -1.38 -1.68
CA ALA A 187 7.19 -1.82 -0.81
C ALA A 187 7.23 -0.94 0.46
N THR A 188 7.65 -1.52 1.58
CA THR A 188 7.90 -0.76 2.83
C THR A 188 9.38 -0.73 3.17
N TYR A 189 9.79 0.32 3.86
CA TYR A 189 11.20 0.65 4.00
C TYR A 189 11.63 0.90 5.44
N VAL A 190 12.86 0.50 5.72
CA VAL A 190 13.57 0.87 6.96
C VAL A 190 14.61 1.92 6.62
N LEU A 191 14.60 3.02 7.37
CA LEU A 191 15.53 4.14 7.23
C LEU A 191 16.56 4.11 8.35
N LEU A 192 17.84 4.18 7.96
CA LEU A 192 18.99 4.23 8.85
C LEU A 192 19.82 5.47 8.58
N HIS A 193 20.40 6.05 9.62
CA HIS A 193 21.44 7.07 9.42
C HIS A 193 22.64 6.43 8.69
N SER A 194 23.19 7.13 7.69
CA SER A 194 24.36 6.63 6.96
C SER A 194 25.60 6.60 7.85
N THR A 195 25.68 7.54 8.81
CA THR A 195 26.69 7.56 9.85
C THR A 195 26.03 7.15 11.16
N GLN A 196 26.56 6.11 11.80
CA GLN A 196 26.00 5.60 13.04
C GLN A 196 26.73 6.21 14.25
N ASP A 197 26.09 7.19 14.89
CA ASP A 197 26.62 7.83 16.11
C ASP A 197 26.73 6.84 17.28
N LYS A 198 25.90 5.78 17.25
CA LYS A 198 25.91 4.67 18.21
C LYS A 198 26.26 3.37 17.46
N PRO A 199 27.54 3.09 17.21
CA PRO A 199 27.97 2.05 16.28
C PRO A 199 27.45 0.65 16.65
N VAL A 200 27.44 0.30 17.94
CA VAL A 200 26.91 -0.99 18.42
C VAL A 200 25.43 -1.15 18.08
N ARG A 201 24.61 -0.10 18.23
CA ARG A 201 23.17 -0.16 17.87
C ARG A 201 22.98 -0.30 16.36
N GLY A 202 23.79 0.42 15.58
CA GLY A 202 23.79 0.30 14.13
C GLY A 202 24.12 -1.12 13.67
N GLU A 203 25.15 -1.74 14.25
CA GLU A 203 25.54 -3.11 13.95
C GLU A 203 24.44 -4.12 14.29
N GLU A 204 23.86 -4.06 15.47
CA GLU A 204 22.76 -4.96 15.86
C GLU A 204 21.49 -4.76 14.99
N THR A 205 21.24 -3.51 14.56
CA THR A 205 20.13 -3.24 13.63
C THR A 205 20.38 -3.87 12.26
N LEU A 206 21.61 -3.81 11.75
CA LEU A 206 22.00 -4.47 10.50
C LEU A 206 21.93 -6.01 10.62
N LYS A 207 22.38 -6.58 11.75
CA LYS A 207 22.25 -8.02 12.01
C LYS A 207 20.78 -8.47 12.04
N PHE A 208 19.91 -7.69 12.69
CA PHE A 208 18.48 -7.97 12.70
C PHE A 208 17.87 -7.94 11.28
N LEU A 209 18.18 -6.89 10.49
CA LEU A 209 17.69 -6.78 9.12
C LEU A 209 18.20 -7.93 8.23
N ASP A 210 19.47 -8.30 8.36
CA ASP A 210 20.04 -9.42 7.60
C ASP A 210 19.42 -10.77 8.00
N TRP A 211 19.20 -10.98 9.30
CA TRP A 211 18.49 -12.16 9.79
C TRP A 211 17.07 -12.22 9.27
N ALA A 212 16.33 -11.11 9.29
CA ALA A 212 14.96 -11.03 8.80
C ALA A 212 14.88 -11.31 7.29
N LEU A 213 15.80 -10.75 6.49
CA LEU A 213 15.88 -11.01 5.04
C LEU A 213 16.36 -12.42 4.69
N THR A 214 16.91 -13.17 5.65
CA THR A 214 17.37 -14.56 5.45
C THR A 214 16.34 -15.59 5.93
N ASN A 215 15.69 -15.32 7.06
CA ASN A 215 14.91 -16.29 7.80
C ASN A 215 13.44 -15.87 8.00
N GLY A 216 13.09 -14.63 7.64
CA GLY A 216 11.79 -14.02 7.94
C GLY A 216 10.71 -14.28 6.91
N ASP A 217 11.03 -14.84 5.74
CA ASP A 217 10.08 -15.03 4.63
C ASP A 217 8.81 -15.75 5.09
N LYS A 218 8.95 -16.81 5.89
CA LYS A 218 7.78 -17.57 6.37
C LYS A 218 6.88 -16.73 7.29
N ALA A 219 7.47 -15.87 8.12
CA ALA A 219 6.71 -14.98 8.98
C ALA A 219 5.97 -13.92 8.15
N ALA A 220 6.62 -13.37 7.12
CA ALA A 220 6.01 -12.42 6.19
C ALA A 220 4.83 -13.06 5.43
N GLU A 221 5.02 -14.26 4.89
CA GLU A 221 3.98 -15.02 4.19
C GLU A 221 2.76 -15.32 5.08
N ASN A 222 3.00 -15.67 6.35
CA ASN A 222 1.91 -15.93 7.31
C ASN A 222 1.07 -14.68 7.60
N MET A 223 1.60 -13.48 7.29
CA MET A 223 0.91 -12.19 7.37
C MET A 223 0.45 -11.70 5.98
N ASP A 224 0.52 -12.54 4.95
CA ASP A 224 0.18 -12.24 3.55
C ASP A 224 1.01 -11.13 2.88
N TYR A 225 2.20 -10.86 3.41
CA TYR A 225 3.19 -10.07 2.71
C TYR A 225 3.95 -10.95 1.71
N VAL A 226 4.44 -10.31 0.65
CA VAL A 226 5.29 -10.95 -0.36
C VAL A 226 6.75 -10.68 -0.01
N PRO A 227 7.55 -11.73 0.22
CA PRO A 227 9.00 -11.60 0.37
C PRO A 227 9.64 -10.97 -0.86
N LEU A 228 10.74 -10.24 -0.65
CA LEU A 228 11.47 -9.61 -1.73
C LEU A 228 12.16 -10.65 -2.63
N PRO A 229 12.23 -10.44 -3.95
CA PRO A 229 13.04 -11.28 -4.82
C PRO A 229 14.50 -11.35 -4.36
N ALA A 230 15.13 -12.52 -4.45
CA ALA A 230 16.50 -12.73 -3.98
C ALA A 230 17.52 -11.72 -4.59
N ALA A 231 17.32 -11.32 -5.85
CA ALA A 231 18.13 -10.29 -6.50
C ALA A 231 18.02 -8.92 -5.79
N VAL A 232 16.81 -8.53 -5.38
CA VAL A 232 16.56 -7.29 -4.65
C VAL A 232 17.18 -7.37 -3.24
N VAL A 233 17.07 -8.51 -2.56
CA VAL A 233 17.72 -8.74 -1.26
C VAL A 233 19.25 -8.61 -1.36
N SER A 234 19.86 -9.19 -2.40
CA SER A 234 21.30 -9.11 -2.65
C SER A 234 21.76 -7.67 -2.84
N GLU A 235 21.03 -6.89 -3.65
CA GLU A 235 21.31 -5.47 -3.88
C GLU A 235 21.17 -4.65 -2.59
N ILE A 236 20.11 -4.88 -1.81
CA ILE A 236 19.90 -4.22 -0.51
C ILE A 236 21.09 -4.46 0.43
N ARG A 237 21.57 -5.71 0.52
CA ARG A 237 22.76 -6.05 1.31
C ARG A 237 24.01 -5.30 0.84
N GLY A 238 24.21 -5.23 -0.48
CA GLY A 238 25.29 -4.46 -1.09
C GLY A 238 25.25 -2.98 -0.68
N GLN A 239 24.07 -2.35 -0.78
CA GLN A 239 23.91 -0.94 -0.42
C GLN A 239 24.06 -0.66 1.07
N LEU A 240 23.51 -1.52 1.94
CA LEU A 240 23.66 -1.36 3.38
C LEU A 240 25.14 -1.40 3.79
N ARG A 241 25.92 -2.34 3.25
CA ARG A 241 27.37 -2.42 3.47
C ARG A 241 28.13 -1.19 2.96
N ALA A 242 27.74 -0.66 1.79
CA ALA A 242 28.41 0.49 1.20
C ALA A 242 28.07 1.83 1.88
N ARG A 243 26.84 1.98 2.38
CA ARG A 243 26.27 3.28 2.80
C ARG A 243 26.15 3.48 4.30
N VAL A 244 26.19 2.41 5.11
CA VAL A 244 26.18 2.51 6.57
C VAL A 244 27.61 2.38 7.08
N LYS A 245 28.17 3.50 7.52
CA LYS A 245 29.51 3.57 8.11
C LYS A 245 29.38 3.61 9.63
N THR A 246 30.11 2.73 10.31
CA THR A 246 30.35 2.87 11.74
C THR A 246 31.42 3.93 11.94
N VAL A 247 31.17 4.90 12.81
CA VAL A 247 32.24 5.81 13.25
C VAL A 247 33.22 4.97 14.07
N PRO A 248 34.54 5.01 13.80
CA PRO A 248 35.49 4.34 14.67
C PRO A 248 35.29 4.87 16.09
N VAL A 249 35.09 3.95 17.04
CA VAL A 249 34.96 4.30 18.46
C VAL A 249 36.23 5.05 18.82
N LYS A 250 36.13 6.35 19.12
CA LYS A 250 37.26 7.09 19.73
C LYS A 250 37.60 6.32 21.00
N ALA A 251 38.81 5.77 21.05
CA ALA A 251 39.34 5.24 22.29
C ALA A 251 39.24 6.38 23.32
N VAL A 252 38.44 6.15 24.37
CA VAL A 252 38.47 7.01 25.54
C VAL A 252 39.86 6.77 26.14
N SER A 253 40.79 7.67 25.86
CA SER A 253 42.04 7.75 26.61
C SER A 253 41.66 8.03 28.05
N GLY A 254 41.80 7.03 28.91
CA GLY A 254 41.67 7.22 30.35
C GLY A 254 42.76 8.16 30.83
N GLU A 255 42.36 9.17 31.60
CA GLU A 255 43.19 9.81 32.62
C GLU A 255 42.86 9.17 33.97
#